data_AF-A0A9D2CRJ8-F1
#
_entry.id   AF-A0A9D2CRJ8-F1
#
_cell.length_a   1.000
_cell.length_b   1.000
_cell.length_c   1.000
_cell.angle_alpha   90.00
_cell.angle_beta   90.00
_cell.angle_gamma   90.00
#
_symmetry.space_group_name_H-M   'P 1'
#
loop_
_entity.id
_entity.type
_entity.pdbx_description
1 polymer ?
#
loop_
_entity_poly.entity_id
_entity_poly.type
_entity_poly.pdbx_seq_one_letter_code
_entity_poly.pdbx_strand_id
1 'polypeptide(L)'
;MPMQKRPFKLDFQLVPDGCWYANLRSALPREVWDKLRRAAYARAGGKCSVCGAGGRLEAHEVWSYDDEKHIQSLQDIIAVCPACHAVIHIGRTALMGKEAEAQAHFMKVNGCTQSDYHAALGEANRIHAERSRHEWITDISKLRELLGGK
;
A
#
# COMPACT_ATOMS: atom_id res chain seq x y z
N MET A 1 -5.60 -28.17 11.50
CA MET A 1 -6.34 -27.18 12.31
C MET A 1 -6.54 -25.94 11.46
N PRO A 2 -7.76 -25.40 11.31
CA PRO A 2 -7.97 -24.23 10.47
C PRO A 2 -7.36 -23.02 11.18
N MET A 3 -6.28 -22.49 10.63
CA MET A 3 -5.67 -21.24 11.10
C MET A 3 -6.65 -20.11 10.80
N GLN A 4 -7.33 -19.60 11.83
CA GLN A 4 -8.11 -18.37 11.69
C GLN A 4 -7.18 -17.24 11.24
N LYS A 5 -7.31 -16.81 9.98
CA LYS A 5 -6.57 -15.68 9.41
C LYS A 5 -6.97 -14.42 10.17
N ARG A 6 -6.15 -13.98 11.13
CA ARG A 6 -6.24 -12.58 11.61
C ARG A 6 -5.79 -11.68 10.46
N PRO A 7 -6.50 -10.61 10.14
CA PRO A 7 -6.01 -9.66 9.14
C PRO A 7 -4.70 -9.06 9.63
N PHE A 8 -3.66 -9.12 8.78
CA PHE A 8 -2.39 -8.47 9.09
C PHE A 8 -2.56 -6.96 9.13
N LYS A 9 -1.85 -6.30 10.04
CA LYS A 9 -1.87 -4.84 10.15
C LYS A 9 -1.09 -4.18 9.01
N LEU A 10 0.03 -4.79 8.63
CA LEU A 10 0.88 -4.41 7.52
C LEU A 10 0.85 -5.54 6.49
N ASP A 11 0.44 -5.25 5.27
CA ASP A 11 0.28 -6.25 4.21
C ASP A 11 0.94 -5.79 2.91
N PHE A 12 1.15 -6.74 2.00
CA PHE A 12 1.72 -6.50 0.68
C PHE A 12 0.67 -5.92 -0.26
N GLN A 13 0.99 -4.83 -0.96
CA GLN A 13 0.10 -4.24 -1.96
C GLN A 13 0.78 -4.30 -3.33
N LEU A 14 0.83 -5.52 -3.87
CA LEU A 14 1.28 -5.75 -5.23
C LEU A 14 0.23 -5.21 -6.20
N VAL A 15 0.60 -4.16 -6.93
CA VAL A 15 -0.28 -3.51 -7.91
C VAL A 15 -0.24 -4.32 -9.20
N PRO A 16 -1.38 -4.65 -9.83
CA PRO A 16 -1.41 -5.32 -11.13
C PRO A 16 -0.64 -4.53 -12.19
N ASP A 17 -0.02 -5.21 -13.15
CA ASP A 17 0.90 -4.58 -14.11
C ASP A 17 0.22 -3.48 -14.94
N GLY A 18 -1.05 -3.69 -15.31
CA GLY A 18 -1.88 -2.70 -16.02
C GLY A 18 -2.16 -1.42 -15.22
N CYS A 19 -2.00 -1.45 -13.90
CA CYS A 19 -2.29 -0.34 -12.98
C CYS A 19 -1.05 0.49 -12.60
N TRP A 20 0.17 0.09 -13.02
CA TRP A 20 1.41 0.76 -12.59
C TRP A 20 1.51 2.24 -13.00
N TYR A 21 0.77 2.64 -14.04
CA TYR A 21 0.76 4.01 -14.56
C TYR A 21 -0.09 4.97 -13.70
N ALA A 22 -0.90 4.47 -12.76
CA ALA A 22 -1.85 5.23 -11.94
C ALA A 22 -1.20 6.02 -10.77
N ASN A 23 0.09 6.33 -10.84
CA ASN A 23 0.82 7.04 -9.80
C ASN A 23 0.37 8.52 -9.72
N LEU A 24 -0.36 8.90 -8.67
CA LEU A 24 -0.91 10.26 -8.54
C LEU A 24 0.18 11.31 -8.38
N ARG A 25 1.34 10.96 -7.81
CA ARG A 25 2.48 11.89 -7.70
C ARG A 25 2.95 12.36 -9.08
N SER A 26 2.89 11.49 -10.09
CA SER A 26 3.27 11.83 -11.46
C SER A 26 2.09 12.40 -12.26
N ALA A 27 0.86 12.02 -11.94
CA ALA A 27 -0.34 12.47 -12.64
C ALA A 27 -0.84 13.86 -12.19
N LEU A 28 -0.51 14.30 -10.97
CA LEU A 28 -0.98 15.57 -10.41
C LEU A 28 0.11 16.66 -10.43
N PRO A 29 -0.29 17.94 -10.52
CA PRO A 29 0.63 19.05 -10.26
C PRO A 29 1.27 18.89 -8.88
N ARG A 30 2.57 19.17 -8.80
CA ARG A 30 3.36 19.03 -7.56
C ARG A 30 2.70 19.68 -6.35
N GLU A 31 2.11 20.86 -6.53
CA GLU A 31 1.44 21.60 -5.46
C GLU A 31 0.19 20.88 -4.93
N VAL A 32 -0.57 20.23 -5.81
CA VAL A 32 -1.76 19.45 -5.46
C VAL A 32 -1.35 18.20 -4.68
N TRP A 33 -0.34 17.49 -5.18
CA TRP A 33 0.24 16.35 -4.46
C TRP A 33 0.80 16.75 -3.08
N ASP A 34 1.48 17.90 -3.00
CA ASP A 34 2.02 18.42 -1.75
C ASP A 34 0.93 18.73 -0.72
N LYS A 35 -0.23 19.23 -1.15
CA LYS A 35 -1.40 19.42 -0.28
C LYS A 35 -1.92 18.08 0.25
N LEU A 36 -2.10 17.09 -0.63
CA LEU A 36 -2.60 15.76 -0.26
C LEU A 36 -1.69 15.06 0.74
N ARG A 37 -0.38 15.00 0.47
CA ARG A 37 0.57 14.35 1.40
C ARG A 37 0.61 15.06 2.76
N ARG A 38 0.56 16.40 2.79
CA ARG A 38 0.56 17.16 4.05
C ARG A 38 -0.71 16.92 4.84
N ALA A 39 -1.87 16.87 4.18
CA ALA A 39 -3.12 16.51 4.81
C ALA A 39 -3.07 15.09 5.39
N ALA A 40 -2.53 14.12 4.66
CA ALA A 40 -2.33 12.75 5.16
C ALA A 40 -1.43 12.72 6.40
N TYR A 41 -0.31 13.44 6.38
CA TYR A 41 0.61 13.53 7.53
C TYR A 41 -0.04 14.18 8.77
N ALA A 42 -0.85 15.22 8.54
CA ALA A 42 -1.59 15.90 9.61
C ALA A 42 -2.66 14.98 10.23
N ARG A 43 -3.45 14.28 9.40
CA ARG A 43 -4.43 13.28 9.88
C ARG A 43 -3.78 12.18 10.70
N ALA A 44 -2.57 11.77 10.33
CA ALA A 44 -1.82 10.73 11.04
C ALA A 44 -1.08 11.24 12.29
N GLY A 45 -1.18 12.53 12.64
CA GLY A 45 -0.53 13.11 13.81
C GLY A 45 1.00 12.99 13.78
N GLY A 46 1.61 13.00 12.59
CA GLY A 46 3.06 12.83 12.44
C GLY A 46 3.57 11.42 12.77
N LYS A 47 2.70 10.41 12.77
CA LYS A 47 3.05 9.01 12.99
C LYS A 47 2.62 8.15 11.80
N CYS A 48 3.27 7.01 11.62
CA CYS A 48 2.88 6.01 10.63
C CYS A 48 1.48 5.48 10.95
N SER A 49 0.55 5.57 10.00
CA SER A 49 -0.82 5.05 10.09
C SER A 49 -0.87 3.53 10.28
N VAL A 50 0.20 2.82 9.92
CA VAL A 50 0.30 1.35 10.08
C VAL A 50 0.99 0.97 11.38
N CYS A 51 2.28 1.26 11.56
CA CYS A 51 3.02 0.79 12.74
C CYS A 51 3.05 1.78 13.92
N GLY A 52 2.60 3.02 13.74
CA GLY A 52 2.62 4.06 14.77
C GLY A 52 3.98 4.72 15.00
N ALA A 53 5.02 4.32 14.27
CA ALA A 53 6.35 4.94 14.39
C ALA A 53 6.33 6.42 13.96
N GLY A 54 6.99 7.28 14.74
CA GLY A 54 7.24 8.66 14.36
C GLY A 54 8.44 8.81 13.41
N GLY A 55 8.72 10.04 13.00
CA GLY A 55 9.88 10.37 12.16
C GLY A 55 9.50 10.72 10.72
N ARG A 56 10.36 10.38 9.76
CA ARG A 56 10.11 10.64 8.34
C ARG A 56 8.90 9.82 7.86
N LEU A 57 7.95 10.49 7.21
CA LEU A 57 6.76 9.87 6.63
C LEU A 57 6.75 10.01 5.12
N GLU A 58 6.12 9.04 4.47
CA GLU A 58 5.90 8.93 3.04
C GLU A 58 4.39 8.78 2.82
N ALA A 59 3.87 9.37 1.75
CA ALA A 59 2.46 9.24 1.41
C ALA A 59 2.28 7.96 0.59
N HIS A 60 1.30 7.14 0.98
CA HIS A 60 0.96 5.89 0.31
C HIS A 60 -0.50 5.92 -0.14
N GLU A 61 -0.74 5.56 -1.39
CA GLU A 61 -2.07 5.47 -1.99
C GLU A 61 -2.71 4.13 -1.62
N VAL A 62 -3.88 4.18 -1.01
CA VAL A 62 -4.66 2.98 -0.66
C VAL A 62 -5.69 2.74 -1.75
N TRP A 63 -5.62 1.54 -2.34
CA TRP A 63 -6.47 1.13 -3.45
C TRP A 63 -7.37 -0.05 -3.06
N SER A 64 -8.61 -0.04 -3.54
CA SER A 64 -9.48 -1.23 -3.56
C SER A 64 -9.56 -1.79 -4.97
N TYR A 65 -9.84 -3.10 -5.08
CA TYR A 65 -9.95 -3.79 -6.36
C TYR A 65 -11.28 -4.53 -6.42
N ASP A 66 -12.10 -4.23 -7.43
CA ASP A 66 -13.25 -5.02 -7.84
C ASP A 66 -12.75 -5.99 -8.92
N ASP A 67 -12.51 -7.25 -8.54
CA ASP A 67 -11.97 -8.29 -9.43
C ASP A 67 -12.98 -8.76 -10.48
N GLU A 68 -14.28 -8.54 -10.30
CA GLU A 68 -15.29 -8.94 -11.30
C GLU A 68 -15.41 -7.91 -12.42
N LYS A 69 -15.36 -6.62 -12.05
CA LYS A 69 -15.44 -5.51 -13.01
C LYS A 69 -14.09 -4.99 -13.46
N HIS A 70 -13.01 -5.49 -12.85
CA HIS A 70 -11.64 -5.00 -13.02
C HIS A 70 -11.53 -3.48 -12.81
N ILE A 71 -12.05 -3.00 -11.68
CA ILE A 71 -11.97 -1.58 -11.29
C ILE A 71 -11.04 -1.42 -10.09
N GLN A 72 -10.00 -0.62 -10.25
CA GLN A 72 -9.14 -0.18 -9.17
C GLN A 72 -9.59 1.21 -8.72
N SER A 73 -10.03 1.35 -7.47
CA SER A 73 -10.54 2.62 -6.93
C SER A 73 -9.65 3.19 -5.83
N LEU A 74 -9.33 4.48 -5.92
CA LEU A 74 -8.60 5.19 -4.87
C LEU A 74 -9.50 5.32 -3.63
N GLN A 75 -9.01 4.86 -2.49
CA GLN A 75 -9.76 4.91 -1.23
C GLN A 75 -9.26 6.02 -0.32
N ASP A 76 -7.94 6.12 -0.14
CA ASP A 76 -7.31 7.12 0.72
C ASP A 76 -5.84 7.34 0.32
N ILE A 77 -5.24 8.39 0.88
CA ILE A 77 -3.79 8.59 0.90
C ILE A 77 -3.38 8.68 2.37
N ILE A 78 -2.60 7.69 2.82
CA ILE A 78 -2.18 7.57 4.23
C ILE A 78 -0.71 7.91 4.41
N ALA A 79 -0.32 8.19 5.65
CA ALA A 79 1.07 8.44 6.02
C ALA A 79 1.72 7.15 6.52
N VAL A 80 2.81 6.71 5.90
CA VAL A 80 3.54 5.51 6.31
C VAL A 80 5.02 5.84 6.55
N CYS A 81 5.68 5.10 7.44
CA CYS A 81 7.12 5.19 7.57
C CYS A 81 7.80 4.42 6.41
N PRO A 82 9.08 4.73 6.08
CA PRO A 82 9.80 4.06 4.99
C PRO A 82 9.85 2.54 5.13
N ALA A 83 9.90 2.01 6.36
CA ALA A 83 9.92 0.58 6.61
C ALA A 83 8.57 -0.10 6.29
N CYS A 84 7.45 0.51 6.66
CA CYS A 84 6.12 0.03 6.25
C CYS A 84 5.96 0.14 4.74
N HIS A 85 6.40 1.25 4.15
CA HIS A 85 6.29 1.49 2.72
C HIS A 85 7.10 0.46 1.89
N ALA A 86 8.29 0.08 2.38
CA ALA A 86 9.11 -0.96 1.78
C ALA A 86 8.42 -2.34 1.78
N VAL A 87 7.66 -2.66 2.84
CA VAL A 87 6.88 -3.90 2.92
C VAL A 87 5.67 -3.85 2.00
N ILE A 88 4.93 -2.74 1.98
CA ILE A 88 3.80 -2.53 1.07
C ILE A 88 4.23 -2.76 -0.39
N HIS A 89 5.39 -2.22 -0.78
CA HIS A 89 5.98 -2.41 -2.11
C HIS A 89 7.10 -3.47 -2.11
N ILE A 90 6.80 -4.66 -1.58
CA ILE A 90 7.80 -5.73 -1.42
C ILE A 90 8.49 -6.13 -2.73
N GLY A 91 7.77 -6.14 -3.86
CA GLY A 91 8.35 -6.47 -5.17
C GLY A 91 9.50 -5.52 -5.56
N ARG A 92 9.32 -4.21 -5.37
CA ARG A 92 10.39 -3.22 -5.59
C ARG A 92 11.52 -3.38 -4.57
N THR A 93 11.18 -3.61 -3.31
CA THR A 93 12.15 -3.76 -2.23
C THR A 93 13.05 -4.98 -2.42
N ALA A 94 12.50 -6.08 -2.93
CA ALA A 94 13.24 -7.28 -3.28
C ALA A 94 14.24 -7.03 -4.42
N LEU A 95 13.82 -6.31 -5.48
CA LEU A 95 14.72 -5.91 -6.57
C LEU A 95 15.89 -5.01 -6.11
N MET A 96 15.71 -4.30 -4.99
CA MET A 96 16.76 -3.49 -4.37
C MET A 96 17.64 -4.28 -3.38
N GLY A 97 17.42 -5.59 -3.20
CA GLY A 97 18.16 -6.44 -2.28
C GLY A 97 17.84 -6.20 -0.80
N LYS A 98 16.69 -5.59 -0.48
CA LYS A 98 16.30 -5.19 0.89
C LYS A 98 15.16 -6.01 1.49
N GLU A 99 14.86 -7.17 0.90
CA GLU A 99 13.76 -8.01 1.34
C GLU A 99 13.90 -8.46 2.79
N ALA A 100 15.10 -8.84 3.24
CA ALA A 100 15.33 -9.28 4.61
C ALA A 100 14.96 -8.22 5.67
N GLU A 101 15.24 -6.95 5.39
CA GLU A 101 14.85 -5.83 6.26
C GLU A 101 13.33 -5.65 6.30
N ALA A 102 12.68 -5.75 5.13
CA ALA A 102 11.23 -5.66 5.01
C ALA A 102 10.53 -6.82 5.71
N GLN A 103 11.02 -8.06 5.54
CA GLN A 103 10.52 -9.24 6.24
C GLN A 103 10.60 -9.06 7.76
N ALA A 104 11.75 -8.64 8.28
CA ALA A 104 11.91 -8.38 9.71
C ALA A 104 10.92 -7.31 10.21
N HIS A 105 10.67 -6.28 9.41
CA HIS A 105 9.69 -5.24 9.74
C HIS A 105 8.25 -5.77 9.73
N PHE A 106 7.86 -6.55 8.71
CA PHE A 106 6.55 -7.19 8.62
C PHE A 106 6.28 -8.04 9.86
N MET A 107 7.22 -8.93 10.21
CA MET A 107 7.10 -9.81 11.37
C MET A 107 6.97 -9.01 12.68
N LYS A 108 7.76 -7.94 12.84
CA LYS A 108 7.68 -7.05 14.02
C LYS A 108 6.33 -6.35 14.14
N VAL A 109 5.81 -5.80 13.05
CA VAL A 109 4.55 -5.02 13.07
C VAL A 109 3.33 -5.93 13.25
N ASN A 110 3.36 -7.11 12.66
CA ASN A 110 2.25 -8.07 12.71
C ASN A 110 2.34 -9.05 13.88
N GLY A 111 3.49 -9.17 14.55
CA GLY A 111 3.71 -10.16 15.61
C GLY A 111 3.62 -11.60 15.09
N CYS A 112 4.10 -11.85 13.87
CA CYS A 112 3.95 -13.13 13.18
C CYS A 112 5.29 -13.82 12.92
N THR A 113 5.22 -15.08 12.50
CA THR A 113 6.41 -15.89 12.18
C THR A 113 6.91 -15.64 10.76
N GLN A 114 8.10 -16.16 10.45
CA GLN A 114 8.63 -16.19 9.08
C GLN A 114 7.74 -17.03 8.16
N SER A 115 7.18 -18.15 8.65
CA SER A 115 6.25 -18.97 7.87
C SER A 115 4.99 -18.20 7.50
N ASP A 116 4.46 -17.38 8.42
CA ASP A 116 3.32 -16.50 8.13
C ASP A 116 3.66 -15.45 7.05
N TYR A 117 4.86 -14.86 7.12
CA TYR A 117 5.35 -13.93 6.09
C TYR A 117 5.37 -14.59 4.70
N HIS A 118 5.98 -15.77 4.58
CA HIS A 118 6.07 -16.46 3.28
C HIS A 118 4.69 -16.91 2.77
N ALA A 119 3.80 -17.34 3.66
CA ALA A 119 2.43 -17.67 3.29
C ALA A 119 1.66 -16.44 2.79
N ALA A 120 1.79 -15.30 3.46
CA ALA A 120 1.19 -14.04 3.06
C ALA A 120 1.75 -13.52 1.73
N LEU A 121 3.07 -13.59 1.55
CA LEU A 121 3.74 -13.19 0.31
C LEU A 121 3.34 -14.09 -0.86
N GLY A 122 3.26 -15.40 -0.63
CA GLY A 122 2.79 -16.37 -1.62
C GLY A 122 1.36 -16.08 -2.09
N GLU A 123 0.46 -15.77 -1.14
CA GLU A 123 -0.91 -15.40 -1.47
C GLU A 123 -0.99 -14.06 -2.22
N ALA A 124 -0.23 -13.05 -1.79
CA ALA A 124 -0.16 -11.76 -2.47
C ALA A 124 0.34 -11.92 -3.92
N ASN A 125 1.39 -12.73 -4.14
CA ASN A 125 1.89 -13.03 -5.47
C ASN A 125 0.87 -13.79 -6.33
N ARG A 126 0.12 -14.73 -5.75
CA ARG A 126 -0.95 -15.44 -6.46
C ARG A 126 -2.05 -14.50 -6.93
N ILE A 127 -2.51 -13.60 -6.05
CA ILE A 127 -3.52 -12.58 -6.37
C ILE A 127 -2.98 -11.64 -7.45
N HIS A 128 -1.75 -11.15 -7.30
CA HIS A 128 -1.10 -10.29 -8.30
C HIS A 128 -1.01 -10.96 -9.67
N ALA A 129 -0.54 -12.22 -9.73
CA ALA A 129 -0.42 -12.97 -10.97
C ALA A 129 -1.77 -13.21 -11.68
N GLU A 130 -2.86 -13.33 -10.92
CA GLU A 130 -4.20 -13.40 -11.49
C GLU A 130 -4.67 -12.03 -12.00
N ARG A 131 -4.57 -10.99 -11.17
CA ARG A 131 -5.02 -9.64 -11.53
C ARG A 131 -4.26 -9.05 -12.72
N SER A 132 -2.97 -9.36 -12.87
CA SER A 132 -2.14 -8.90 -14.00
C SER A 132 -2.52 -9.55 -15.34
N ARG A 133 -3.49 -10.47 -15.39
CA ARG A 133 -4.03 -11.05 -16.63
C ARG A 133 -5.13 -10.21 -17.27
N HIS A 134 -5.61 -9.20 -16.56
CA HIS A 134 -6.78 -8.42 -16.95
C HIS A 134 -6.40 -6.95 -17.14
N GLU A 135 -7.18 -6.26 -17.98
CA GLU A 135 -7.11 -4.81 -18.10
C GLU A 135 -7.99 -4.17 -17.01
N TRP A 136 -7.48 -3.09 -16.40
CA TRP A 136 -8.12 -2.45 -15.27
C TRP A 136 -8.52 -1.01 -15.58
N ILE A 137 -9.68 -0.60 -15.07
CA ILE A 137 -10.11 0.79 -15.05
C ILE A 137 -9.66 1.42 -13.73
N THR A 138 -8.98 2.57 -13.80
CA THR A 138 -8.60 3.33 -12.60
C THR A 138 -9.66 4.40 -12.28
N ASP A 139 -10.34 4.25 -11.15
CA ASP A 139 -11.27 5.23 -10.61
C ASP A 139 -10.61 6.06 -9.50
N ILE A 140 -10.38 7.35 -9.79
CA ILE A 140 -9.82 8.32 -8.85
C ILE A 140 -10.87 9.32 -8.35
N SER A 141 -12.16 9.03 -8.48
CA SER A 141 -13.24 9.96 -8.10
C SER A 141 -13.11 10.47 -6.66
N LYS A 142 -12.61 9.61 -5.76
CA LYS A 142 -12.33 9.92 -4.35
C LYS A 142 -11.33 11.07 -4.16
N LEU A 143 -10.46 11.32 -5.14
CA LEU A 143 -9.49 12.41 -5.10
C LEU A 143 -10.15 13.77 -4.87
N ARG A 144 -11.35 13.99 -5.43
CA ARG A 144 -12.10 15.24 -5.23
C ARG A 144 -12.49 15.46 -3.77
N GLU A 145 -12.86 14.39 -3.06
CA GLU A 145 -13.18 14.45 -1.63
C GLU A 145 -11.91 14.69 -0.80
N LEU A 146 -10.80 14.02 -1.14
CA LEU A 146 -9.52 14.19 -0.46
C LEU A 146 -8.92 15.60 -0.64
N LEU A 147 -9.18 16.25 -1.79
CA LEU A 147 -8.79 17.63 -2.07
C LEU A 147 -9.76 18.67 -1.50
N GLY A 148 -11.05 18.33 -1.49
CA GLY A 148 -12.15 19.23 -1.15
C GLY A 148 -12.53 19.26 0.32
N GLY A 149 -11.67 18.74 1.21
CA GLY A 149 -11.92 18.67 2.66
C GLY A 149 -12.50 19.96 3.22
N LYS A 150 -13.82 19.94 3.42
CA LYS A 150 -14.53 20.72 4.43
C LYS A 150 -14.51 19.92 5.71
#